data_AF-A0A380FAV7-F1
#
_entry.id   AF-A0A380FAV7-F1
#
_cell.length_a   1.000
_cell.length_b   1.000
_cell.length_c   1.000
_cell.angle_alpha   90.00
_cell.angle_beta   90.00
_cell.angle_gamma   90.00
#
_symmetry.space_group_name_H-M   'P 1'
#
loop_
_entity.id
_entity.type
_entity.pdbx_description
1 polymer ?
#
loop_
_entity_poly.entity_id
_entity_poly.type
_entity_poly.pdbx_seq_one_letter_code
_entity_poly.pdbx_strand_id
1 'polypeptide(L)'
;MIDCIATAYATKNNEAINQLIQLLSKEQGDGQSPIMAYEQMLKPRDAALVNGYLLHYLDYDDVHSDVRGHATSVIIPTLIAVSNQNKQSYRHFLDSYIIGVEVTARIGRTIGKNHYESGWHSSSTIGDNRCNRCKCSLPEFRY
;
A
#
# COMPACT_ATOMS: atom_id res chain seq x y z
N MET A 1 -9.15 5.09 3.38
CA MET A 1 -9.16 3.92 4.31
C MET A 1 -10.44 3.11 4.21
N ILE A 2 -11.64 3.68 4.43
CA ILE A 2 -12.91 2.92 4.27
C ILE A 2 -13.04 2.39 2.84
N ASP A 3 -12.75 3.23 1.84
CA ASP A 3 -12.68 2.86 0.42
C ASP A 3 -11.79 1.63 0.19
N CYS A 4 -10.51 1.72 0.56
CA CYS A 4 -9.56 0.60 0.54
C CYS A 4 -10.10 -0.70 1.20
N ILE A 5 -10.76 -0.62 2.36
CA ILE A 5 -11.37 -1.80 2.99
C ILE A 5 -12.52 -2.34 2.12
N ALA A 6 -13.39 -1.47 1.61
CA ALA A 6 -14.49 -1.87 0.74
C ALA A 6 -13.97 -2.56 -0.52
N THR A 7 -12.95 -2.01 -1.17
CA THR A 7 -12.29 -2.60 -2.35
C THR A 7 -11.68 -3.95 -2.00
N ALA A 8 -11.01 -4.07 -0.86
CA ALA A 8 -10.47 -5.36 -0.42
C ALA A 8 -11.53 -6.45 -0.26
N TYR A 9 -12.69 -6.10 0.31
CA TYR A 9 -13.81 -7.04 0.44
C TYR A 9 -14.52 -7.30 -0.89
N ALA A 10 -14.58 -6.32 -1.79
CA ALA A 10 -15.15 -6.51 -3.13
C ALA A 10 -14.35 -7.53 -3.96
N THR A 11 -13.03 -7.57 -3.78
CA THR A 11 -12.13 -8.52 -4.44
C THR A 11 -12.01 -9.86 -3.68
N LYS A 12 -12.68 -10.02 -2.53
CA LYS A 12 -12.60 -11.25 -1.74
C LYS A 12 -13.06 -12.46 -2.56
N ASN A 13 -12.42 -13.61 -2.32
CA ASN A 13 -12.66 -14.89 -3.00
C ASN A 13 -12.20 -14.93 -4.48
N ASN A 14 -11.39 -13.98 -4.93
CA ASN A 14 -10.78 -14.06 -6.24
C ASN A 14 -9.77 -15.21 -6.34
N GLU A 15 -9.87 -16.02 -7.40
CA GLU A 15 -9.02 -17.19 -7.59
C GLU A 15 -7.54 -16.84 -7.77
N ALA A 16 -7.22 -15.78 -8.53
CA ALA A 16 -5.84 -15.35 -8.75
C ALA A 16 -5.16 -14.91 -7.44
N ILE A 17 -5.91 -14.21 -6.58
CA ILE A 17 -5.42 -13.83 -5.24
C ILE A 17 -5.18 -15.07 -4.38
N ASN A 18 -6.11 -16.03 -4.37
CA ASN A 18 -5.94 -17.28 -3.64
C ASN A 18 -4.71 -18.07 -4.10
N GLN A 19 -4.49 -18.17 -5.41
CA GLN A 19 -3.33 -18.83 -5.98
C GLN A 19 -2.02 -18.13 -5.59
N LEU A 20 -1.99 -16.80 -5.61
CA LEU A 20 -0.83 -16.01 -5.19
C LEU A 20 -0.51 -16.21 -3.71
N ILE A 21 -1.52 -16.18 -2.84
CA ILE A 21 -1.35 -16.44 -1.40
C ILE A 21 -0.76 -17.83 -1.18
N GLN A 22 -1.32 -18.85 -1.83
CA GLN A 22 -0.84 -20.23 -1.71
C GLN A 22 0.60 -20.41 -2.19
N LEU A 23 0.98 -19.76 -3.30
CA LEU A 23 2.34 -19.78 -3.82
C LEU A 23 3.32 -19.20 -2.80
N LEU A 24 3.04 -18.00 -2.29
CA LEU A 24 3.93 -17.28 -1.38
C LEU A 24 4.04 -17.96 -0.01
N SER A 25 2.93 -18.50 0.52
CA SER A 25 2.95 -19.33 1.73
C SER A 25 3.85 -20.56 1.58
N LYS A 26 3.84 -21.22 0.41
CA LYS A 26 4.69 -22.40 0.16
C LYS A 26 6.17 -22.06 0.01
N GLU A 27 6.50 -20.97 -0.68
CA GLU A 27 7.90 -20.60 -0.96
C GLU A 27 8.63 -20.05 0.27
N GLN A 28 7.95 -19.26 1.09
CA GLN A 28 8.61 -18.48 2.14
C GLN A 28 8.09 -18.75 3.55
N GLY A 29 7.03 -19.54 3.70
CA GLY A 29 6.37 -19.82 4.99
C GLY A 29 5.50 -18.68 5.50
N ASP A 30 4.73 -18.97 6.55
CA ASP A 30 3.83 -17.99 7.17
C ASP A 30 4.61 -16.86 7.87
N GLY A 31 3.97 -15.70 7.97
CA GLY A 31 4.51 -14.54 8.67
C GLY A 31 3.52 -13.94 9.65
N GLN A 32 3.76 -12.68 10.03
CA GLN A 32 2.93 -11.96 11.00
C GLN A 32 2.16 -10.80 10.36
N SER A 33 2.29 -10.56 9.06
CA SER A 33 1.66 -9.44 8.38
C SER A 33 0.36 -9.90 7.72
N PRO A 34 -0.77 -9.23 8.00
CA PRO A 34 -2.09 -9.71 7.57
C PRO A 34 -2.36 -9.41 6.10
N ILE A 35 -3.14 -10.29 5.47
CA ILE A 35 -3.75 -10.03 4.17
C ILE A 35 -5.17 -9.50 4.41
N MET A 36 -5.51 -8.35 3.82
CA MET A 36 -6.81 -7.69 3.99
C MET A 36 -7.95 -8.57 3.47
N ALA A 37 -9.03 -8.71 4.24
CA ALA A 37 -10.20 -9.55 3.92
C ALA A 37 -9.95 -11.08 3.86
N TYR A 38 -8.74 -11.53 4.23
CA TYR A 38 -8.31 -12.92 4.29
C TYR A 38 -7.85 -13.29 5.72
N GLU A 39 -7.80 -14.58 6.04
CA GLU A 39 -7.34 -15.06 7.35
C GLU A 39 -5.83 -15.32 7.39
N GLN A 40 -5.21 -15.42 6.21
CA GLN A 40 -3.80 -15.74 6.05
C GLN A 40 -2.90 -14.56 6.45
N MET A 41 -1.73 -14.91 6.99
CA MET A 41 -0.65 -13.97 7.29
C MET A 41 0.62 -14.39 6.56
N LEU A 42 1.28 -13.43 5.93
CA LEU A 42 2.53 -13.64 5.19
C LEU A 42 3.65 -12.81 5.81
N LYS A 43 4.86 -13.00 5.29
CA LYS A 43 5.98 -12.09 5.57
C LYS A 43 5.64 -10.68 5.07
N PRO A 44 6.16 -9.61 5.71
CA PRO A 44 5.81 -8.23 5.37
C PRO A 44 5.86 -7.89 3.88
N ARG A 45 6.95 -8.29 3.18
CA ARG A 45 7.10 -8.04 1.74
C ARG A 45 5.96 -8.67 0.93
N ASP A 46 5.66 -9.92 1.22
CA ASP A 46 4.70 -10.72 0.46
C ASP A 46 3.27 -10.29 0.79
N ALA A 47 2.99 -9.96 2.06
CA ALA A 47 1.73 -9.36 2.47
C ALA A 47 1.49 -8.00 1.78
N ALA A 48 2.52 -7.14 1.66
CA ALA A 48 2.41 -5.88 0.93
C ALA A 48 2.10 -6.11 -0.56
N LEU A 49 2.79 -7.07 -1.20
CA LEU A 49 2.54 -7.44 -2.59
C LEU A 49 1.11 -7.93 -2.80
N VAL A 50 0.66 -8.92 -2.01
CA VAL A 50 -0.69 -9.48 -2.12
C VAL A 50 -1.74 -8.41 -1.87
N ASN A 51 -1.58 -7.59 -0.82
CA ASN A 51 -2.54 -6.54 -0.50
C ASN A 51 -2.60 -5.44 -1.57
N GLY A 52 -1.47 -5.08 -2.18
CA GLY A 52 -1.46 -4.13 -3.30
C GLY A 52 -2.16 -4.67 -4.52
N TYR A 53 -1.86 -5.92 -4.90
CA TYR A 53 -2.53 -6.60 -6.00
C TYR A 53 -4.04 -6.72 -5.74
N LEU A 54 -4.43 -7.12 -4.53
CA LEU A 54 -5.82 -7.28 -4.10
C LEU A 54 -6.63 -5.99 -4.21
N LEU A 55 -6.04 -4.86 -3.82
CA LEU A 55 -6.71 -3.56 -3.87
C LEU A 55 -6.87 -3.04 -5.30
N HIS A 56 -5.89 -3.29 -6.16
CA HIS A 56 -5.88 -2.76 -7.51
C HIS A 56 -6.51 -3.73 -8.53
N TYR A 57 -6.83 -4.96 -8.14
CA TYR A 57 -7.30 -6.00 -9.06
C TYR A 57 -8.55 -5.63 -9.87
N LEU A 58 -9.51 -4.93 -9.24
CA LEU A 58 -10.78 -4.54 -9.86
C LEU A 58 -10.77 -3.11 -10.43
N ASP A 59 -9.66 -2.38 -10.31
CA ASP A 59 -9.60 -0.93 -10.59
C ASP A 59 -10.69 -0.12 -9.85
N TYR A 60 -11.06 -0.56 -8.64
CA TYR A 60 -12.07 0.09 -7.78
C TYR A 60 -11.44 0.98 -6.71
N ASP A 61 -10.12 0.94 -6.56
CA ASP A 61 -9.38 1.75 -5.62
C ASP A 61 -9.29 3.23 -6.05
N ASP A 62 -9.15 4.11 -5.07
CA ASP A 62 -9.07 5.55 -5.29
C ASP A 62 -7.97 5.99 -6.28
N VAL A 63 -8.15 7.20 -6.81
CA VAL A 63 -7.19 7.87 -7.69
C VAL A 63 -6.78 9.21 -7.10
N HIS A 64 -5.55 9.62 -7.38
CA HIS A 64 -5.06 10.96 -7.02
C HIS A 64 -4.59 11.71 -8.26
N SER A 65 -5.13 12.90 -8.51
CA SER A 65 -4.88 13.68 -9.73
C SER A 65 -3.41 14.08 -9.92
N ASP A 66 -2.74 14.51 -8.85
CA ASP A 66 -1.32 14.84 -8.90
C ASP A 66 -0.41 13.63 -9.14
N VAL A 67 -0.81 12.45 -8.63
CA VAL A 67 -0.08 11.19 -8.82
C VAL A 67 -0.36 10.62 -10.22
N ARG A 68 -1.57 10.84 -10.73
CA ARG A 68 -2.12 10.21 -11.94
C ARG A 68 -2.08 8.69 -11.83
N GLY A 69 -2.55 8.20 -10.70
CA GLY A 69 -2.56 6.79 -10.37
C GLY A 69 -3.19 6.56 -9.00
N HIS A 70 -2.97 5.36 -8.50
CA HIS A 70 -3.63 4.81 -7.33
C HIS A 70 -2.64 4.77 -6.16
N ALA A 71 -2.61 5.83 -5.36
CA ALA A 71 -1.63 5.97 -4.28
C ALA A 71 -1.96 5.06 -3.09
N THR A 72 -3.24 4.92 -2.77
CA THR A 72 -3.71 4.18 -1.59
C THR A 72 -3.44 2.69 -1.70
N SER A 73 -3.59 2.10 -2.90
CA SER A 73 -3.27 0.69 -3.17
C SER A 73 -1.79 0.35 -3.09
N VAL A 74 -0.92 1.33 -2.89
CA VAL A 74 0.50 1.11 -2.61
C VAL A 74 0.85 1.44 -1.15
N ILE A 75 0.37 2.58 -0.66
CA ILE A 75 0.73 3.07 0.68
C ILE A 75 0.11 2.21 1.78
N ILE A 76 -1.19 1.92 1.72
CA ILE A 76 -1.87 1.17 2.78
C ILE A 76 -1.32 -0.26 2.93
N PRO A 77 -1.14 -1.05 1.84
CA PRO A 77 -0.47 -2.36 1.91
C PRO A 77 0.89 -2.32 2.57
N THR A 78 1.69 -1.30 2.24
CA THR A 78 3.03 -1.13 2.82
C THR A 78 2.95 -0.84 4.32
N LEU A 79 2.05 0.04 4.75
CA LEU A 79 1.87 0.38 6.17
C LEU A 79 1.35 -0.81 6.98
N ILE A 80 0.37 -1.56 6.47
CA ILE A 80 -0.16 -2.77 7.11
C ILE A 80 0.91 -3.85 7.24
N ALA A 81 1.74 -4.01 6.20
CA ALA A 81 2.81 -5.00 6.22
C ALA A 81 3.83 -4.74 7.33
N VAL A 82 4.14 -3.47 7.64
CA VAL A 82 5.14 -3.11 8.66
C VAL A 82 4.54 -2.78 10.02
N SER A 83 3.21 -2.60 10.14
CA SER A 83 2.56 -2.21 11.38
C SER A 83 2.63 -3.28 12.46
N ASN A 84 2.58 -4.57 12.11
CA ASN A 84 2.64 -5.65 13.11
C ASN A 84 4.00 -5.81 13.79
N GLN A 85 5.04 -5.16 13.29
CA GLN A 85 6.37 -5.21 13.91
C GLN A 85 6.53 -4.27 15.11
N ASN A 86 5.64 -3.29 15.27
CA ASN A 86 5.75 -2.27 16.33
C ASN A 86 4.35 -1.90 16.82
N LYS A 87 4.15 -1.77 18.14
CA LYS A 87 2.89 -1.25 18.73
C LYS A 87 2.74 0.25 18.41
N GLN A 88 2.52 0.58 17.15
CA GLN A 88 2.31 1.94 16.67
C GLN A 88 0.90 2.39 17.04
N SER A 89 0.77 3.64 17.47
CA SER A 89 -0.56 4.22 17.71
C SER A 89 -1.30 4.39 16.38
N TYR A 90 -2.64 4.33 16.40
CA TYR A 90 -3.47 4.62 15.24
C TYR A 90 -3.17 5.99 14.61
N ARG A 91 -2.76 6.97 15.43
CA ARG A 91 -2.36 8.31 14.96
C ARG A 91 -1.13 8.23 14.08
N HIS A 92 -0.12 7.48 14.51
CA HIS A 92 1.10 7.28 13.72
C HIS A 92 0.82 6.61 12.38
N PHE A 93 -0.13 5.66 12.34
CA PHE A 93 -0.56 5.06 11.08
C PHE A 93 -1.20 6.09 10.14
N LEU A 94 -2.11 6.91 10.65
CA LEU A 94 -2.78 7.97 9.87
C LEU A 94 -1.79 9.04 9.40
N ASP A 95 -0.88 9.49 10.27
CA ASP A 95 0.16 10.45 9.92
C ASP A 95 1.07 9.89 8.82
N SER A 96 1.47 8.62 8.96
CA SER A 96 2.29 7.94 7.95
C SER A 96 1.57 7.84 6.59
N TYR A 97 0.27 7.57 6.60
CA TYR A 97 -0.55 7.55 5.39
C TYR A 97 -0.63 8.94 4.74
N ILE A 98 -0.95 9.98 5.51
CA ILE A 98 -1.03 11.36 5.01
C ILE A 98 0.30 11.81 4.41
N ILE A 99 1.42 11.54 5.10
CA ILE A 99 2.76 11.83 4.61
C ILE A 99 3.04 11.07 3.31
N GLY A 100 2.68 9.79 3.22
CA GLY A 100 2.86 8.99 2.00
C GLY A 100 2.11 9.55 0.80
N VAL A 101 0.86 9.99 1.00
CA VAL A 101 0.04 10.61 -0.05
C VAL A 101 0.66 11.93 -0.49
N GLU A 102 1.06 12.79 0.46
CA GLU A 102 1.67 14.09 0.14
C GLU A 102 3.00 13.92 -0.63
N VAL A 103 3.83 12.95 -0.24
CA VAL A 103 5.10 12.66 -0.92
C VAL A 103 4.86 12.17 -2.35
N THR A 104 3.95 11.21 -2.53
CA THR A 104 3.62 10.69 -3.87
C THR A 104 3.01 11.76 -4.77
N ALA A 105 2.14 12.63 -4.22
CA ALA A 105 1.58 13.76 -4.95
C ALA A 105 2.65 14.77 -5.39
N ARG A 106 3.60 15.13 -4.50
CA ARG A 106 4.71 16.04 -4.85
C ARG A 106 5.63 15.47 -5.93
N ILE A 107 5.92 14.18 -5.86
CA ILE A 107 6.72 13.51 -6.89
C ILE A 107 5.95 13.50 -8.21
N GLY A 108 4.66 13.16 -8.19
CA GLY A 108 3.79 13.21 -9.37
C GLY A 108 3.73 14.59 -10.04
N ARG A 109 3.59 15.67 -9.27
CA ARG A 109 3.67 17.04 -9.80
C ARG A 109 5.02 17.37 -10.43
N THR A 110 6.10 16.89 -9.82
CA THR A 110 7.48 17.16 -10.26
C THR A 110 7.81 16.44 -11.56
N ILE A 111 7.42 15.17 -11.66
CA ILE A 111 7.62 14.33 -12.83
C ILE A 111 6.71 14.78 -13.99
N GLY A 112 5.48 15.20 -13.65
CA GLY A 112 4.55 15.80 -14.61
C GLY A 112 3.97 14.84 -15.64
N LYS A 113 3.34 15.42 -16.66
CA LYS A 113 2.60 14.72 -17.73
C LYS A 113 3.45 13.73 -18.52
N ASN A 114 4.68 14.13 -18.82
CA ASN A 114 5.55 13.47 -19.78
C ASN A 114 5.87 12.02 -19.39
N HIS A 115 5.92 11.72 -18.10
CA HIS A 115 6.20 10.36 -17.61
C HIS A 115 5.11 9.37 -17.98
N TYR A 116 3.86 9.74 -17.73
CA TYR A 116 2.72 8.92 -18.12
C TYR A 116 2.60 8.83 -19.64
N GLU A 117 2.80 9.94 -20.34
CA GLU A 117 2.76 10.00 -21.82
C GLU A 117 3.89 9.20 -22.47
N SER A 118 5.00 8.98 -21.75
CA SER A 118 6.09 8.10 -22.18
C SER A 118 5.78 6.60 -21.95
N GLY A 119 4.58 6.26 -21.46
CA GLY A 119 4.12 4.90 -21.27
C GLY A 119 4.36 4.32 -19.87
N TRP A 120 4.85 5.10 -18.92
CA TRP A 120 5.08 4.63 -17.55
C TRP A 120 3.81 4.65 -16.69
N HIS A 121 3.62 3.62 -15.88
CA HIS A 121 2.52 3.55 -14.93
C HIS A 121 2.91 4.23 -13.60
N SER A 122 2.29 5.38 -13.31
CA SER A 122 2.63 6.20 -12.13
C SER A 122 2.42 5.46 -10.80
N SER A 123 1.39 4.62 -10.67
CA SER A 123 1.16 3.85 -9.43
C SER A 123 2.36 2.95 -9.09
N SER A 124 2.98 2.35 -10.10
CA SER A 124 4.09 1.42 -9.91
C SER A 124 5.44 2.14 -9.75
N THR A 125 5.64 3.25 -10.45
CA THR A 125 6.92 3.97 -10.50
C THR A 125 7.06 5.05 -9.42
N ILE A 126 5.94 5.63 -8.99
CA ILE A 126 5.87 6.67 -7.95
C ILE A 126 5.39 6.07 -6.63
N GLY A 127 4.60 5.00 -6.65
CA GLY A 127 4.10 4.37 -5.42
C GLY A 127 5.18 3.70 -4.58
N ASP A 128 6.26 3.18 -5.18
CA ASP A 128 7.40 2.53 -4.48
C ASP A 128 8.32 3.55 -3.79
N ASN A 129 7.73 4.47 -3.03
CA ASN A 129 8.49 5.33 -2.13
C ASN A 129 8.58 4.62 -0.77
N ARG A 130 9.74 4.06 -0.46
CA ARG A 130 10.02 3.61 0.92
C ARG A 130 9.96 4.80 1.86
N CYS A 131 8.85 4.99 2.56
CA CYS A 131 8.81 5.91 3.69
C CYS A 131 9.55 5.30 4.90
N ASN A 132 10.88 5.21 4.82
CA ASN A 132 11.75 4.83 5.94
C ASN A 132 11.68 5.86 7.08
N ARG A 133 11.13 7.05 6.83
CA ARG A 133 11.01 8.14 7.82
C ARG A 133 9.96 7.85 8.90
N CYS A 134 9.09 6.85 8.71
CA CYS A 134 8.18 6.40 9.75
C CYS A 134 8.84 5.49 10.81
N LYS A 135 10.10 5.03 10.58
CA LYS A 135 10.89 4.28 11.57
C LYS A 135 11.71 5.17 12.51
N CYS A 136 11.94 6.43 12.15
CA CYS A 136 12.75 7.35 12.96
C CYS A 136 11.93 8.60 13.29
N SER A 137 11.49 8.68 14.55
CA SER A 137 11.29 9.92 15.32
C SER A 137 10.65 11.10 14.54
N LEU A 138 9.36 11.33 14.77
CA LEU A 138 8.85 12.70 14.79
C LEU A 138 9.27 13.30 16.14
N PRO A 139 10.30 14.17 16.24
CA PRO A 139 10.37 15.07 17.38
C PRO A 139 9.15 16.00 17.29
N GLU A 140 8.46 16.15 18.42
CA GLU A 140 7.37 17.08 18.70
C GLU A 140 7.06 18.12 17.61
N PHE A 141 5.99 17.90 16.84
CA PHE A 141 5.26 19.03 16.25
C PHE A 141 4.24 19.50 17.29
N ARG A 142 4.66 20.47 18.10
CA ARG A 142 3.75 21.36 18.84
C ARG A 142 3.22 22.42 17.87
N TYR A 143 1.90 22.54 17.78
CA TYR A 143 1.20 23.80 17.63
C TYR A 143 0.19 23.89 18.77
#